data_AF-A0A820QK47-F1
#
_entry.id   AF-A0A820QK47-F1
#
_cell.length_a   1.000
_cell.length_b   1.000
_cell.length_c   1.000
_cell.angle_alpha   90.00
_cell.angle_beta   90.00
_cell.angle_gamma   90.00
#
_symmetry.space_group_name_H-M   'P 1'
#
loop_
_entity.id
_entity.type
_entity.pdbx_description
1 polymer ?
#
loop_
_entity_poly.entity_id
_entity_poly.type
_entity_poly.pdbx_seq_one_letter_code
_entity_poly.pdbx_strand_id
1 'polypeptide(L)'
;KQMRTEDERYRELLERLRQGNCNLQDYELLLTRVAGQPSVSSLRESPWNEAPILAYRNEVQTQLNNKAAVHNAAQLGHQLMVCVAQDTCRGKAIEDPILMKKLLE
;
A
#
# COMPACT_ATOMS: atom_id res chain seq x y z
N LYS A 1 24.16 -6.64 11.60
CA LYS A 1 24.09 -5.19 11.33
C LYS A 1 22.98 -4.96 10.28
N GLN A 2 21.94 -4.19 10.59
CA GLN A 2 20.86 -3.90 9.64
C GLN A 2 21.40 -2.97 8.55
N MET A 3 21.40 -3.42 7.29
CA MET A 3 22.03 -2.70 6.17
C MET A 3 21.13 -1.65 5.49
N ARG A 4 19.87 -1.50 5.95
CA ARG A 4 18.84 -0.71 5.26
C ARG A 4 18.74 0.75 5.69
N THR A 5 19.31 1.13 6.84
CA THR A 5 19.24 2.51 7.35
C THR A 5 20.61 2.93 7.87
N GLU A 6 21.03 4.13 7.47
CA GLU A 6 22.25 4.78 7.98
C GLU A 6 21.95 5.64 9.22
N ASP A 7 20.68 6.00 9.44
CA ASP A 7 20.21 6.71 10.63
C ASP A 7 20.27 5.78 11.87
N GLU A 8 21.26 6.05 12.74
CA GLU A 8 21.51 5.29 13.97
C GLU A 8 20.35 5.42 14.97
N ARG A 9 19.80 6.62 15.14
CA ARG A 9 18.70 6.86 16.10
C ARG A 9 17.45 6.12 15.66
N TYR A 10 17.16 6.10 14.36
CA TYR A 10 16.05 5.33 13.81
C TYR A 10 16.28 3.82 13.93
N ARG A 11 17.51 3.34 13.75
CA ARG A 11 17.85 1.92 13.94
C ARG A 11 17.62 1.45 15.37
N GLU A 12 18.04 2.23 16.36
CA GLU A 12 17.79 1.92 17.77
C GLU A 12 16.30 1.85 18.08
N LEU A 13 15.52 2.80 17.56
CA LEU A 13 14.07 2.80 17.67
C LEU A 13 13.47 1.50 17.12
N LEU A 14 13.88 1.07 15.92
CA LEU A 14 13.37 -0.15 15.29
C LEU A 14 13.69 -1.41 16.11
N GLU A 15 14.89 -1.47 16.69
CA GLU A 15 15.30 -2.60 17.53
C GLU A 15 14.51 -2.65 18.85
N ARG A 16 14.29 -1.49 19.49
CA ARG A 16 13.45 -1.42 20.71
C ARG A 16 12.00 -1.75 20.43
N LEU A 17 11.46 -1.27 19.30
CA LEU A 17 10.11 -1.58 18.85
C LEU A 17 9.92 -3.08 18.65
N ARG A 18 10.90 -3.76 18.03
CA ARG A 18 10.89 -5.21 17.83
C ARG A 18 10.82 -6.02 19.13
N GLN A 19 11.43 -5.50 20.20
CA GLN A 19 11.46 -6.15 21.52
C GLN A 19 10.31 -5.71 22.45
N GLY A 20 9.50 -4.73 22.05
CA GLY A 20 8.45 -4.16 22.90
C GLY A 20 8.99 -3.22 24.00
N ASN A 21 10.20 -2.69 23.85
CA ASN A 21 10.91 -1.90 24.86
C ASN A 21 11.03 -0.40 24.47
N CYS A 22 10.04 0.15 23.76
CA CYS A 22 10.04 1.56 23.37
C CYS A 22 9.98 2.51 24.57
N ASN A 23 10.63 3.66 24.44
CA ASN A 23 10.62 4.72 25.46
C ASN A 23 10.00 6.02 24.95
N LEU A 24 9.93 7.04 25.81
CA LEU A 24 9.36 8.35 25.48
C LEU A 24 10.06 9.00 24.27
N GLN A 25 11.39 8.91 24.19
CA GLN A 25 12.14 9.47 23.07
C GLN A 25 11.84 8.75 21.74
N ASP A 26 11.49 7.47 21.79
CA ASP A 26 11.06 6.73 20.60
C ASP A 26 9.68 7.19 20.13
N TYR A 27 8.76 7.42 21.07
CA TYR A 27 7.45 7.99 20.79
C TYR A 27 7.55 9.39 20.18
N GLU A 28 8.36 10.27 20.78
CA GLU A 28 8.61 11.63 20.26
C GLU A 28 9.21 11.58 18.85
N LEU A 29 10.15 10.65 18.59
CA LEU A 29 10.71 10.46 17.26
C LEU A 29 9.64 10.03 16.24
N LEU A 30 8.75 9.11 16.59
CA LEU A 30 7.66 8.68 15.70
C LEU A 30 6.70 9.80 15.36
N LEU A 31 6.41 10.70 16.32
CA LEU A 31 5.54 11.86 16.05
C LEU A 31 6.11 12.77 14.95
N THR A 32 7.44 12.89 14.84
CA THR A 32 8.07 13.66 13.74
C THR A 32 7.83 13.07 12.35
N ARG A 33 7.36 11.82 12.27
CA ARG A 33 7.14 11.08 11.02
C ARG A 33 5.65 10.95 10.66
N VAL A 34 4.76 11.52 11.48
CA VAL A 34 3.34 11.60 11.16
C VAL A 34 3.12 12.79 10.23
N ALA A 35 2.75 12.52 8.98
CA ALA A 35 2.32 13.57 8.07
C ALA A 35 1.01 14.17 8.60
N GLY A 36 0.99 15.48 8.89
CA GLY A 36 -0.19 16.16 9.39
C GLY A 36 0.07 17.41 10.22
N GLN A 37 1.23 17.53 10.90
CA GLN A 37 1.59 18.75 11.65
C GLN A 37 3.11 18.99 11.75
N PRO A 38 3.66 20.02 11.07
CA PRO A 38 3.05 20.74 9.95
C PRO A 38 2.78 19.79 8.79
N SER A 39 1.66 20.02 8.10
CA SER A 39 1.29 19.24 6.92
C SER A 39 2.33 19.40 5.82
N VAL A 40 2.60 18.31 5.10
CA VAL A 40 3.22 18.39 3.78
C VAL A 40 2.33 19.24 2.87
N SER A 41 2.93 20.13 2.07
CA SER A 41 2.20 21.07 1.19
C SER A 41 1.29 20.34 0.21
N SER A 42 1.73 19.18 -0.26
CA SER A 42 1.02 18.35 -1.23
C SER A 42 1.53 16.91 -1.17
N LEU A 43 0.60 15.95 -1.25
CA LEU A 43 0.93 14.54 -1.46
C LEU A 43 1.19 14.20 -2.94
N ARG A 44 0.97 15.17 -3.85
CA ARG A 44 1.23 15.02 -5.29
C ARG A 44 2.65 15.41 -5.69
N GLU A 45 3.43 15.94 -4.75
CA GLU A 45 4.80 16.36 -4.96
C GLU A 45 5.77 15.33 -4.39
N SER A 46 7.00 15.33 -4.91
CA SER A 46 8.08 14.50 -4.39
C SER A 46 8.37 14.85 -2.92
N PRO A 47 8.65 13.85 -2.06
CA PRO A 47 8.76 12.41 -2.35
C PRO A 47 7.44 11.63 -2.24
N TRP A 48 6.33 12.29 -1.92
CA TRP A 48 5.05 11.64 -1.59
C TRP A 48 4.35 11.02 -2.80
N ASN A 49 4.55 11.60 -3.98
CA ASN A 49 3.99 11.09 -5.23
C ASN A 49 4.56 9.72 -5.67
N GLU A 50 5.70 9.31 -5.12
CA GLU A 50 6.37 8.04 -5.40
C GLU A 50 6.35 7.08 -4.19
N ALA A 51 5.85 7.54 -3.03
CA ALA A 51 5.84 6.76 -1.81
C ALA A 51 4.81 5.62 -1.88
N PRO A 52 5.19 4.35 -1.62
CA PRO A 52 4.24 3.26 -1.56
C PRO A 52 3.36 3.38 -0.30
N ILE A 53 2.07 3.15 -0.46
CA ILE A 53 1.13 3.11 0.67
C ILE A 53 1.06 1.68 1.21
N LEU A 54 1.38 1.52 2.50
CA LEU A 54 1.23 0.26 3.21
C LEU A 54 -0.11 0.26 3.95
N ALA A 55 -0.94 -0.75 3.69
CA ALA A 55 -2.21 -0.95 4.35
C ALA A 55 -2.26 -2.34 4.99
N TYR A 56 -2.87 -2.45 6.17
CA TYR A 56 -2.96 -3.72 6.91
C TYR A 56 -3.93 -4.72 6.27
N ARG A 57 -5.04 -4.24 5.71
CA ARG A 57 -6.10 -5.09 5.15
C ARG A 57 -5.94 -5.21 3.64
N ASN A 58 -6.06 -6.43 3.12
CA ASN A 58 -5.98 -6.69 1.69
C ASN A 58 -7.11 -6.01 0.91
N GLU A 59 -8.30 -5.88 1.50
CA GLU A 59 -9.43 -5.18 0.87
C GLU A 59 -9.10 -3.69 0.66
N VAL A 60 -8.44 -3.07 1.64
CA VAL A 60 -8.01 -1.67 1.55
C VAL A 60 -6.90 -1.52 0.49
N GLN A 61 -5.93 -2.43 0.48
CA GLN A 61 -4.87 -2.45 -0.54
C GLN A 61 -5.47 -2.57 -1.96
N THR A 62 -6.41 -3.50 -2.15
CA THR A 62 -7.09 -3.72 -3.44
C THR A 62 -7.84 -2.47 -3.88
N GLN A 63 -8.60 -1.84 -2.98
CA GLN A 63 -9.31 -0.60 -3.30
C GLN A 63 -8.37 0.55 -3.65
N LEU A 64 -7.27 0.73 -2.91
CA LEU A 64 -6.27 1.75 -3.20
C LEU A 64 -5.63 1.53 -4.57
N ASN A 65 -5.20 0.30 -4.85
CA ASN A 65 -4.57 -0.06 -6.12
C ASN A 65 -5.53 0.13 -7.30
N ASN A 66 -6.79 -0.28 -7.18
CA ASN A 66 -7.80 -0.11 -8.24
C ASN A 66 -8.03 1.38 -8.54
N LYS A 67 -8.18 2.22 -7.49
CA LYS A 67 -8.31 3.67 -7.67
C LYS A 67 -7.08 4.29 -8.32
N ALA A 68 -5.88 3.87 -7.90
CA ALA A 68 -4.62 4.34 -8.47
C ALA A 68 -4.49 3.96 -9.94
N ALA A 69 -4.85 2.73 -10.32
CA ALA A 69 -4.82 2.26 -11.70
C ALA A 69 -5.78 3.04 -12.61
N VAL A 70 -7.03 3.24 -12.16
CA VAL A 70 -8.04 4.03 -12.90
C VAL A 70 -7.56 5.47 -13.09
N HIS A 71 -7.08 6.10 -12.02
CA HIS A 71 -6.59 7.47 -12.08
C HIS A 71 -5.38 7.61 -13.03
N ASN A 72 -4.43 6.68 -12.96
CA ASN A 72 -3.25 6.69 -13.82
C ASN A 72 -3.63 6.47 -15.30
N ALA A 73 -4.52 5.52 -15.59
CA ALA A 73 -5.02 5.28 -16.94
C ALA A 73 -5.69 6.53 -17.52
N ALA A 74 -6.53 7.21 -16.73
CA ALA A 74 -7.17 8.47 -17.14
C ALA A 74 -6.16 9.60 -17.41
N GLN A 75 -5.12 9.72 -16.56
CA GLN A 75 -4.07 10.73 -16.75
C GLN A 75 -3.23 10.51 -18.01
N LEU A 76 -2.94 9.26 -18.34
CA LEU A 76 -2.12 8.90 -19.50
C LEU A 76 -2.94 8.75 -20.79
N GLY A 77 -4.28 8.78 -20.71
CA GLY A 77 -5.15 8.48 -21.85
C GLY A 77 -5.11 7.02 -22.28
N HIS A 78 -4.72 6.11 -21.37
CA HIS A 78 -4.66 4.68 -21.63
C HIS A 78 -5.98 3.98 -21.27
N GLN A 79 -6.30 2.92 -22.00
CA GLN A 79 -7.41 2.05 -21.66
C GLN A 79 -7.00 1.10 -20.52
N LEU A 80 -7.88 0.94 -19.52
CA LEU A 80 -7.70 -0.06 -18.47
C LEU A 80 -7.95 -1.46 -19.03
N MET A 81 -7.02 -2.39 -18.81
CA MET A 81 -7.18 -3.80 -19.16
C MET A 81 -7.65 -4.60 -17.94
N VAL A 82 -8.72 -5.37 -18.10
CA VAL A 82 -9.24 -6.27 -17.07
C VAL A 82 -9.02 -7.71 -17.52
N CYS A 83 -8.26 -8.47 -16.73
CA CYS A 83 -8.01 -9.90 -16.97
C CYS A 83 -8.76 -10.71 -15.93
N VAL A 84 -9.83 -11.39 -16.35
CA VAL A 84 -10.60 -12.29 -15.48
C VAL A 84 -9.92 -13.66 -15.49
N ALA A 85 -9.59 -14.19 -14.31
CA ALA A 85 -9.05 -15.53 -14.19
C ALA A 85 -10.15 -16.58 -14.39
N GLN A 86 -9.80 -17.69 -15.06
CA GLN A 86 -10.67 -18.87 -15.20
C GLN A 86 -10.18 -19.97 -14.28
N ASP A 87 -10.95 -20.27 -13.24
CA ASP A 87 -10.65 -21.39 -12.36
C ASP A 87 -11.03 -22.72 -13.02
N THR A 88 -10.26 -23.77 -12.70
CA THR A 88 -10.52 -25.13 -13.17
C THR A 88 -10.51 -26.13 -12.02
N CYS A 89 -11.36 -27.15 -12.12
CA CYS A 89 -11.35 -28.32 -11.24
C CYS A 89 -11.11 -29.58 -12.09
N ARG A 90 -10.00 -30.28 -11.84
CA ARG A 90 -9.56 -31.46 -12.63
C ARG A 90 -9.50 -31.17 -14.15
N GLY A 91 -9.00 -30.00 -14.52
CA GLY A 91 -8.85 -29.57 -15.91
C GLY A 91 -10.16 -29.14 -16.60
N LYS A 92 -11.29 -29.09 -15.89
CA LYS A 92 -12.55 -28.55 -16.39
C LYS A 92 -12.79 -27.16 -15.81
N ALA A 93 -13.19 -26.21 -16.66
CA ALA A 93 -13.55 -24.87 -16.23
C ALA A 93 -14.71 -24.91 -15.23
N ILE A 94 -14.63 -24.08 -14.19
CA ILE A 94 -15.75 -23.82 -13.30
C ILE A 94 -16.64 -22.78 -14.00
N GLU A 95 -17.82 -23.22 -14.43
CA GLU A 95 -18.83 -22.37 -15.06
C GLU A 95 -19.92 -22.05 -14.02
N ASP A 96 -19.79 -20.91 -13.34
CA ASP A 96 -20.84 -20.36 -12.50
C ASP A 96 -21.33 -19.04 -13.11
N PRO A 97 -22.50 -19.03 -13.79
CA PRO A 97 -23.07 -17.83 -14.41
C PRO A 97 -23.33 -16.69 -13.41
N ILE A 98 -23.60 -17.02 -12.14
CA ILE A 98 -23.83 -16.03 -11.07
C ILE A 98 -22.51 -15.38 -10.69
N LEU A 99 -21.44 -16.17 -10.56
CA LEU A 99 -20.10 -15.66 -10.30
C LEU A 99 -19.59 -14.78 -11.46
N MET A 100 -19.82 -15.20 -12.71
CA MET A 100 -19.41 -14.44 -13.89
C MET A 100 -20.09 -13.08 -14.01
N LYS A 101 -21.38 -13.00 -13.68
CA LYS A 101 -22.09 -11.72 -13.66
C LYS A 101 -21.52 -10.75 -12.62
N LYS A 102 -21.16 -11.25 -11.43
CA LYS A 102 -20.58 -10.43 -10.35
C LYS A 102 -19.16 -9.92 -10.64
N LEU A 103 -18.43 -10.56 -11.56
CA LEU A 103 -17.06 -10.16 -11.92
C LEU A 103 -17.01 -9.09 -13.01
N LEU A 104 -18.14 -8.82 -13.68
CA LEU A 104 -18.27 -7.84 -14.77
C LEU A 104 -19.06 -6.57 -14.36
N GLU A 105 -19.57 -6.53 -13.13
CA GLU A 105 -20.20 -5.37 -12.48
C GLU A 105 -19.18 -4.63 -11.59
#